data_AF-A0A9N9TXD7-F1
#
_entry.id   AF-A0A9N9TXD7-F1
#
_cell.length_a   1.000
_cell.length_b   1.000
_cell.length_c   1.000
_cell.angle_alpha   90.00
_cell.angle_beta   90.00
_cell.angle_gamma   90.00
#
_symmetry.space_group_name_H-M   'P 1'
#
loop_
_entity.id
_entity.type
_entity.pdbx_description
1 polymer ?
#
loop_
_entity_poly.entity_id
_entity_poly.type
_entity_poly.pdbx_seq_one_letter_code
_entity_poly.pdbx_strand_id
1 'polypeptide(L)'
;MPFYNRIDVRKLPRSRQLEEGSYKNGQRHCIFNAVHDKYTGEWKRDKKTGKGALLTRNMDLYEGDFLNNYRHGHGILAYLLPKYKVFRLAYSGEWKFGRMHGKGLRDYPGEGFYLGFFQHGKRHGCGQMFYHDGAFYDGNWIEDKREGIGLFLFKNGNRYEGNWLNDKKNGKGMLYFLNVGQIMIGFWNHDVCASSTITDLPYRQAAMAPTLYPIPKNTLVTLEIMCKNAELVSKSEGSLETLMMHYNRSLAESKYF
;
A
#
# COMPACT_ATOMS: atom_id res chain seq x y z
N MET A 1 4.76 -46.33 21.24
CA MET A 1 3.85 -47.48 21.01
C MET A 1 3.78 -47.75 19.52
N PRO A 2 4.37 -48.86 19.01
CA PRO A 2 4.56 -49.05 17.57
C PRO A 2 3.69 -50.18 16.99
N PHE A 3 2.36 -50.10 17.10
CA PHE A 3 1.46 -51.04 16.40
C PHE A 3 0.12 -50.38 16.08
N TYR A 4 0.11 -49.53 15.05
CA TYR A 4 -1.15 -49.21 14.36
C TYR A 4 -1.01 -49.72 12.93
N ASN A 5 -1.38 -50.99 12.74
CA ASN A 5 -1.56 -51.53 11.39
C ASN A 5 -2.63 -50.69 10.70
N ARG A 6 -2.30 -50.11 9.54
CA ARG A 6 -3.30 -49.48 8.68
C ARG A 6 -4.37 -50.54 8.39
N ILE A 7 -5.61 -50.26 8.77
CA ILE A 7 -6.73 -51.17 8.56
C ILE A 7 -6.86 -51.38 7.05
N ASP A 8 -6.76 -52.64 6.62
CA ASP A 8 -7.01 -53.02 5.25
C ASP A 8 -8.52 -52.91 4.97
N VAL A 9 -8.90 -51.91 4.18
CA VAL A 9 -10.29 -51.61 3.81
C VAL A 9 -10.99 -52.82 3.19
N ARG A 10 -10.24 -53.71 2.52
CA ARG A 10 -10.78 -54.94 1.91
C ARG A 10 -11.23 -55.98 2.95
N LYS A 11 -10.75 -55.87 4.19
CA LYS A 11 -11.14 -56.74 5.32
C LYS A 11 -12.30 -56.17 6.13
N LEU A 12 -12.82 -55.00 5.78
CA LEU A 12 -14.00 -54.43 6.44
C LEU A 12 -15.28 -55.16 6.01
N PRO A 13 -16.30 -55.20 6.88
CA PRO A 13 -17.64 -55.65 6.49
C PRO A 13 -18.15 -54.87 5.28
N ARG A 14 -18.96 -55.53 4.42
CA ARG A 14 -19.53 -54.91 3.20
C ARG A 14 -20.22 -53.58 3.47
N SER A 15 -20.93 -53.45 4.60
CA SER A 15 -21.58 -52.20 5.01
C SER A 15 -20.59 -51.04 5.15
N ARG A 16 -19.44 -51.26 5.80
CA ARG A 16 -18.39 -50.25 5.94
C ARG A 16 -17.71 -49.93 4.61
N GLN A 17 -17.50 -50.91 3.74
CA GLN A 17 -16.93 -50.64 2.41
C GLN A 17 -17.86 -49.76 1.57
N LEU A 18 -19.17 -50.03 1.62
CA LEU A 18 -20.18 -49.20 0.95
C LEU A 18 -20.24 -47.80 1.56
N GLU A 19 -20.17 -47.69 2.89
CA GLU A 19 -20.10 -46.40 3.59
C GLU A 19 -18.86 -45.61 3.16
N GLU A 20 -17.68 -46.21 3.19
CA GLU A 20 -16.43 -45.55 2.79
C GLU A 20 -16.42 -45.14 1.31
N GLY A 21 -17.03 -45.95 0.43
CA GLY A 21 -17.21 -45.64 -0.99
C GLY A 21 -18.26 -44.57 -1.27
N SER A 22 -19.18 -44.32 -0.33
CA SER A 22 -20.25 -43.33 -0.47
C SER A 22 -19.78 -41.88 -0.26
N TYR A 23 -18.67 -41.69 0.45
CA TYR A 23 -18.12 -40.38 0.73
C TYR A 23 -17.73 -39.64 -0.56
N LYS A 24 -18.10 -38.36 -0.64
CA LYS A 24 -17.59 -37.46 -1.67
C LYS A 24 -16.10 -37.22 -1.46
N ASN A 25 -15.34 -37.72 -2.42
CA ASN A 25 -13.92 -37.52 -2.56
C ASN A 25 -13.59 -37.03 -3.98
N GLY A 26 -12.47 -36.32 -4.12
CA GLY A 26 -11.94 -35.83 -5.40
C GLY A 26 -12.67 -34.60 -5.94
N GLN A 27 -12.35 -34.24 -7.17
CA GLN A 27 -12.95 -33.11 -7.88
C GLN A 27 -14.39 -33.44 -8.30
N ARG A 28 -15.31 -32.51 -8.08
CA ARG A 28 -16.72 -32.64 -8.46
C ARG A 28 -17.15 -31.44 -9.29
N HIS A 29 -17.86 -31.71 -10.39
CA HIS A 29 -18.32 -30.68 -11.32
C HIS A 29 -19.22 -29.64 -10.65
N CYS A 30 -20.25 -30.07 -9.92
CA CYS A 30 -21.18 -29.17 -9.26
C CYS A 30 -22.01 -29.91 -8.21
N ILE A 31 -22.08 -29.36 -7.00
CA ILE A 31 -22.93 -29.85 -5.91
C ILE A 31 -23.78 -28.69 -5.41
N PHE A 32 -25.09 -28.89 -5.39
CA PHE A 32 -26.05 -27.97 -4.81
C PHE A 32 -26.42 -28.45 -3.41
N ASN A 33 -26.52 -27.54 -2.45
CA ASN A 33 -27.13 -27.86 -1.15
C ASN A 33 -28.64 -27.53 -1.15
N ALA A 34 -29.35 -27.90 -0.09
CA ALA A 34 -30.78 -27.62 0.05
C ALA A 34 -31.12 -26.11 0.07
N VAL A 35 -30.13 -25.27 0.41
CA VAL A 35 -30.26 -23.81 0.44
C VAL A 35 -30.02 -23.19 -0.95
N HIS A 36 -29.72 -24.00 -1.97
CA HIS A 36 -29.38 -23.59 -3.34
C HIS A 36 -28.00 -22.93 -3.48
N ASP A 37 -27.09 -23.10 -2.53
CA ASP A 37 -25.68 -22.79 -2.74
C ASP A 37 -25.09 -23.79 -3.72
N LYS A 38 -24.25 -23.28 -4.62
CA LYS A 38 -23.55 -24.06 -5.64
C LYS A 38 -22.07 -24.14 -5.29
N TYR A 39 -21.53 -25.35 -5.14
CA TYR A 39 -20.10 -25.58 -4.97
C TYR A 39 -19.53 -26.42 -6.11
N THR A 40 -18.41 -25.98 -6.66
CA THR A 40 -17.63 -26.67 -7.68
C THR A 40 -16.20 -26.77 -7.18
N GLY A 41 -15.64 -27.97 -7.06
CA GLY A 41 -14.29 -28.10 -6.51
C GLY A 41 -13.99 -29.45 -5.89
N GLU A 42 -12.90 -29.49 -5.14
CA GLU A 42 -12.40 -30.69 -4.47
C GLU A 42 -13.19 -31.03 -3.19
N TRP A 43 -13.31 -32.33 -2.92
CA TRP A 43 -13.95 -32.90 -1.74
C TRP A 43 -13.05 -33.97 -1.11
N LYS A 44 -13.14 -34.09 0.22
CA LYS A 44 -12.53 -35.18 0.98
C LYS A 44 -13.43 -35.53 2.15
N ARG A 45 -13.92 -36.77 2.18
CA ARG A 45 -14.85 -37.28 3.21
C ARG A 45 -16.03 -36.33 3.47
N ASP A 46 -16.75 -35.99 2.40
CA ASP A 46 -17.91 -35.08 2.43
C ASP A 46 -17.63 -33.65 2.90
N LYS A 47 -16.37 -33.26 2.97
CA LYS A 47 -15.97 -31.88 3.29
C LYS A 47 -15.31 -31.23 2.09
N LYS A 48 -15.65 -29.96 1.83
CA LYS A 48 -14.96 -29.11 0.86
C LYS A 48 -13.52 -28.95 1.33
N THR A 49 -12.58 -29.24 0.45
CA THR A 49 -11.13 -29.14 0.71
C THR A 49 -10.44 -28.73 -0.58
N GLY A 50 -9.22 -28.21 -0.51
CA GLY A 50 -8.45 -27.88 -1.71
C GLY A 50 -9.06 -26.71 -2.48
N LYS A 51 -8.88 -26.68 -3.80
CA LYS A 51 -9.39 -25.58 -4.63
C LYS A 51 -10.89 -25.76 -4.90
N GLY A 52 -11.64 -24.65 -4.84
CA GLY A 52 -13.04 -24.65 -5.23
C GLY A 52 -13.64 -23.26 -5.36
N ALA A 53 -14.83 -23.22 -5.94
CA ALA A 53 -15.68 -22.05 -6.03
C ALA A 53 -17.04 -22.35 -5.37
N LEU A 54 -17.49 -21.42 -4.54
CA LEU A 54 -18.76 -21.44 -3.84
C LEU A 54 -19.55 -20.19 -4.23
N LEU A 55 -20.69 -20.38 -4.90
CA LEU A 55 -21.69 -19.35 -5.12
C LEU A 55 -22.83 -19.57 -4.12
N THR A 56 -23.03 -18.62 -3.22
CA THR A 56 -24.12 -18.70 -2.23
C THR A 56 -25.46 -18.31 -2.84
N ARG A 57 -26.55 -18.66 -2.17
CA ARG A 57 -27.91 -18.18 -2.50
C ARG A 57 -28.00 -16.66 -2.57
N ASN A 58 -27.20 -15.96 -1.76
CA ASN A 58 -27.15 -14.49 -1.72
C ASN A 58 -26.32 -13.88 -2.86
N MET A 59 -25.85 -14.71 -3.80
CA MET A 59 -24.99 -14.30 -4.91
C MET A 59 -23.61 -13.79 -4.48
N ASP A 60 -23.12 -14.26 -3.33
CA ASP A 60 -21.72 -14.10 -2.95
C ASP A 60 -20.91 -15.22 -3.59
N LEU A 61 -19.88 -14.87 -4.33
CA LEU A 61 -18.93 -15.78 -4.94
C LEU A 61 -17.64 -15.80 -4.12
N TYR A 62 -17.28 -16.97 -3.61
CA TYR A 62 -15.95 -17.24 -3.11
C TYR A 62 -15.24 -18.20 -4.05
N GLU A 63 -14.02 -17.86 -4.46
CA GLU A 63 -13.13 -18.72 -5.22
C GLU A 63 -11.78 -18.79 -4.52
N GLY A 64 -11.33 -19.98 -4.15
CA GLY A 64 -10.08 -20.11 -3.41
C GLY A 64 -9.91 -21.47 -2.75
N ASP A 65 -9.05 -21.51 -1.74
CA ASP A 65 -8.81 -22.74 -0.98
C ASP A 65 -9.91 -22.98 0.07
N PHE A 66 -10.18 -24.25 0.31
CA PHE A 66 -11.06 -24.76 1.35
C PHE A 66 -10.30 -25.75 2.23
N LEU A 67 -10.67 -25.77 3.50
CA LEU A 67 -10.23 -26.78 4.46
C LEU A 67 -11.39 -27.13 5.38
N ASN A 68 -11.81 -28.40 5.37
CA ASN A 68 -12.90 -28.91 6.22
C ASN A 68 -14.18 -28.05 6.17
N ASN A 69 -14.65 -27.71 4.96
CA ASN A 69 -15.79 -26.81 4.67
C ASN A 69 -15.56 -25.31 4.88
N TYR A 70 -14.47 -24.90 5.52
CA TYR A 70 -14.17 -23.49 5.72
C TYR A 70 -13.33 -22.93 4.59
N ARG A 71 -13.55 -21.66 4.24
CA ARG A 71 -12.59 -20.89 3.45
C ARG A 71 -11.24 -20.87 4.16
N HIS A 72 -10.18 -21.18 3.45
CA HIS A 72 -8.82 -21.25 3.99
C HIS A 72 -7.84 -20.82 2.90
N GLY A 73 -6.55 -20.68 3.22
CA GLY A 73 -5.50 -20.46 2.24
C GLY A 73 -5.68 -19.14 1.52
N HIS A 74 -5.54 -19.10 0.21
CA HIS A 74 -5.78 -17.88 -0.56
C HIS A 74 -7.13 -17.97 -1.28
N GLY A 75 -7.85 -16.84 -1.32
CA GLY A 75 -9.13 -16.78 -1.99
C GLY A 75 -9.66 -15.37 -2.20
N ILE A 76 -10.56 -15.28 -3.16
CA ILE A 76 -11.27 -14.09 -3.57
C ILE A 76 -12.72 -14.23 -3.14
N LEU A 77 -13.25 -13.21 -2.47
CA LEU A 77 -14.66 -13.05 -2.18
C LEU A 77 -15.17 -11.85 -2.98
N ALA A 78 -16.23 -12.06 -3.75
CA ALA A 78 -16.94 -11.04 -4.48
C ALA A 78 -18.45 -11.18 -4.26
N TYR A 79 -19.19 -10.09 -4.40
CA TYR A 79 -20.65 -10.10 -4.35
C TYR A 79 -21.21 -9.54 -5.66
N LEU A 80 -22.37 -10.05 -6.08
CA LEU A 80 -23.03 -9.59 -7.30
C LEU A 80 -23.65 -8.19 -7.08
N LEU A 81 -23.43 -7.28 -8.03
CA LEU A 81 -24.21 -6.05 -8.17
C LEU A 81 -25.40 -6.32 -9.10
N PRO A 82 -26.64 -6.47 -8.58
CA PRO A 82 -27.77 -6.92 -9.38
C PRO A 82 -28.10 -5.99 -10.54
N LYS A 83 -27.94 -4.68 -10.33
CA LYS A 83 -28.21 -3.63 -11.33
C LYS A 83 -27.38 -3.78 -12.60
N TYR A 84 -26.13 -4.22 -12.46
CA TYR A 84 -25.18 -4.31 -13.57
C TYR A 84 -24.88 -5.74 -13.99
N LYS A 85 -25.31 -6.74 -13.20
CA LYS A 85 -24.97 -8.15 -13.37
C LYS A 85 -23.45 -8.41 -13.41
N VAL A 86 -22.70 -7.63 -12.62
CA VAL A 86 -21.23 -7.75 -12.49
C VAL A 86 -20.87 -8.04 -11.03
N PHE A 87 -19.84 -8.85 -10.81
CA PHE A 87 -19.29 -9.09 -9.48
C PHE A 87 -18.35 -7.96 -9.05
N ARG A 88 -18.53 -7.44 -7.84
CA ARG A 88 -17.62 -6.49 -7.21
C ARG A 88 -16.75 -7.22 -6.20
N LEU A 89 -15.44 -7.00 -6.28
CA LEU A 89 -14.48 -7.54 -5.34
C LEU A 89 -14.81 -7.03 -3.93
N ALA A 90 -14.96 -7.96 -2.98
CA ALA A 90 -15.11 -7.64 -1.57
C ALA A 90 -13.78 -7.81 -0.85
N TYR A 91 -13.09 -8.94 -1.09
CA TYR A 91 -11.80 -9.26 -0.49
C TYR A 91 -10.98 -10.16 -1.40
N SER A 92 -9.67 -9.95 -1.43
CA SER A 92 -8.70 -10.87 -2.03
C SER A 92 -7.52 -11.01 -1.09
N GLY A 93 -7.23 -12.22 -0.62
CA GLY A 93 -6.13 -12.43 0.31
C GLY A 93 -6.16 -13.78 0.99
N GLU A 94 -5.49 -13.84 2.13
CA GLU A 94 -5.40 -15.04 2.96
C GLU A 94 -6.66 -15.24 3.83
N TRP A 95 -6.99 -16.50 4.07
CA TRP A 95 -8.15 -16.95 4.81
C TRP A 95 -7.73 -18.01 5.83
N LYS A 96 -8.34 -17.96 7.01
CA LYS A 96 -8.17 -18.96 8.06
C LYS A 96 -9.51 -19.23 8.72
N PHE A 97 -9.97 -20.49 8.60
CA PHE A 97 -11.24 -20.97 9.17
C PHE A 97 -12.44 -20.05 8.90
N GLY A 98 -12.59 -19.61 7.64
CA GLY A 98 -13.72 -18.78 7.22
C GLY A 98 -13.56 -17.29 7.45
N ARG A 99 -12.48 -16.83 8.09
CA ARG A 99 -12.20 -15.42 8.38
C ARG A 99 -11.00 -14.91 7.57
N MET A 100 -11.01 -13.63 7.22
CA MET A 100 -9.87 -12.96 6.57
C MET A 100 -8.67 -12.98 7.53
N HIS A 101 -7.50 -13.31 7.00
CA HIS A 101 -6.27 -13.41 7.77
C HIS A 101 -5.08 -13.00 6.91
N GLY A 102 -3.87 -12.95 7.47
CA GLY A 102 -2.65 -12.70 6.71
C GLY A 102 -2.72 -11.42 5.88
N LYS A 103 -2.07 -11.38 4.72
CA LYS A 103 -2.13 -10.22 3.82
C LYS A 103 -3.39 -10.28 2.95
N GLY A 104 -4.01 -9.12 2.72
CA GLY A 104 -5.12 -9.02 1.79
C GLY A 104 -5.47 -7.60 1.39
N LEU A 105 -6.31 -7.52 0.37
CA LEU A 105 -6.98 -6.33 -0.11
C LEU A 105 -8.47 -6.46 0.20
N ARG A 106 -9.05 -5.47 0.89
CA ARG A 106 -10.48 -5.40 1.22
C ARG A 106 -11.08 -4.12 0.67
N ASP A 107 -12.17 -4.25 -0.06
CA ASP A 107 -13.05 -3.13 -0.39
C ASP A 107 -14.04 -2.92 0.77
N TYR A 108 -14.11 -1.71 1.28
CA TYR A 108 -15.07 -1.25 2.28
C TYR A 108 -16.08 -0.33 1.58
N PRO A 109 -17.27 -0.86 1.23
CA PRO A 109 -18.26 -0.09 0.50
C PRO A 109 -18.60 1.23 1.20
N GLY A 110 -18.35 2.35 0.53
CA GLY A 110 -18.61 3.70 1.05
C GLY A 110 -17.48 4.32 1.89
N GLU A 111 -16.45 3.56 2.26
CA GLU A 111 -15.31 4.07 3.05
C GLU A 111 -14.05 4.16 2.19
N GLY A 112 -13.58 3.04 1.64
CA GLY A 112 -12.26 2.97 0.99
C GLY A 112 -11.87 1.56 0.59
N PHE A 113 -10.62 1.40 0.18
CA PHE A 113 -10.00 0.09 0.11
C PHE A 113 -8.78 0.04 1.02
N TYR A 114 -8.63 -1.10 1.67
CA TYR A 114 -7.53 -1.39 2.58
C TYR A 114 -6.62 -2.44 1.97
N LEU A 115 -5.32 -2.19 2.01
CA LEU A 115 -4.27 -3.13 1.66
C LEU A 115 -3.39 -3.35 2.89
N GLY A 116 -3.39 -4.53 3.46
CA GLY A 116 -2.59 -4.79 4.66
C GLY A 116 -2.86 -6.13 5.28
N PHE A 117 -2.54 -6.23 6.56
CA PHE A 117 -2.67 -7.46 7.32
C PHE A 117 -4.04 -7.57 8.02
N PHE A 118 -4.53 -8.79 8.14
CA PHE A 118 -5.78 -9.14 8.79
C PHE A 118 -5.57 -10.20 9.87
N GLN A 119 -6.27 -10.04 10.99
CA GLN A 119 -6.36 -11.04 12.05
C GLN A 119 -7.82 -11.21 12.48
N HIS A 120 -8.28 -12.46 12.49
CA HIS A 120 -9.66 -12.81 12.87
C HIS A 120 -10.76 -12.02 12.13
N GLY A 121 -10.52 -11.59 10.90
CA GLY A 121 -11.47 -10.82 10.10
C GLY A 121 -11.35 -9.30 10.23
N LYS A 122 -10.39 -8.78 11.01
CA LYS A 122 -10.18 -7.35 11.26
C LYS A 122 -8.81 -6.90 10.78
N ARG A 123 -8.66 -5.62 10.42
CA ARG A 123 -7.37 -5.00 10.09
C ARG A 123 -6.44 -5.08 11.31
N HIS A 124 -5.22 -5.55 11.11
CA HIS A 124 -4.24 -5.76 12.17
C HIS A 124 -2.83 -5.68 11.59
N GLY A 125 -1.84 -5.16 12.32
CA GLY A 125 -0.48 -4.99 11.82
C GLY A 125 -0.36 -3.81 10.85
N CYS A 126 0.65 -3.81 9.98
CA CYS A 126 0.85 -2.72 9.02
C CYS A 126 -0.16 -2.77 7.87
N GLY A 127 -0.63 -1.61 7.42
CA GLY A 127 -1.52 -1.52 6.29
C GLY A 127 -1.84 -0.09 5.85
N GLN A 128 -2.26 0.00 4.61
CA GLN A 128 -2.62 1.22 3.90
C GLN A 128 -4.13 1.27 3.69
N MET A 129 -4.74 2.41 4.01
CA MET A 129 -6.15 2.68 3.78
C MET A 129 -6.28 3.87 2.82
N PHE A 130 -6.97 3.65 1.72
CA PHE A 130 -7.27 4.65 0.71
C PHE A 130 -8.75 4.99 0.80
N TYR A 131 -9.07 6.20 1.24
CA TYR A 131 -10.45 6.64 1.44
C TYR A 131 -11.03 7.22 0.14
N HIS A 132 -12.35 7.08 -0.03
CA HIS A 132 -13.04 7.60 -1.23
C HIS A 132 -13.01 9.14 -1.33
N ASP A 133 -12.83 9.84 -0.20
CA ASP A 133 -12.70 11.30 -0.16
C ASP A 133 -11.30 11.81 -0.53
N GLY A 134 -10.38 10.89 -0.87
CA GLY A 134 -8.98 11.19 -1.20
C GLY A 134 -8.05 11.25 0.00
N ALA A 135 -8.55 11.06 1.24
CA ALA A 135 -7.68 10.86 2.38
C ALA A 135 -6.93 9.52 2.27
N PHE A 136 -5.80 9.43 2.96
CA PHE A 136 -4.96 8.24 2.94
C PHE A 136 -4.32 8.02 4.30
N TYR A 137 -4.22 6.76 4.73
CA TYR A 137 -3.47 6.37 5.91
C TYR A 137 -2.49 5.25 5.59
N ASP A 138 -1.27 5.37 6.10
CA ASP A 138 -0.26 4.31 6.10
C ASP A 138 0.28 4.16 7.52
N GLY A 139 0.10 2.99 8.13
CA GLY A 139 0.58 2.77 9.48
C GLY A 139 0.12 1.45 10.08
N ASN A 140 0.26 1.35 11.40
CA ASN A 140 -0.14 0.17 12.14
C ASN A 140 -1.63 0.21 12.52
N TRP A 141 -2.20 -0.99 12.66
CA TRP A 141 -3.60 -1.25 12.97
C TRP A 141 -3.71 -2.30 14.06
N ILE A 142 -4.68 -2.17 14.96
CA ILE A 142 -5.08 -3.19 15.92
C ILE A 142 -6.60 -3.24 15.96
N GLU A 143 -7.18 -4.39 15.65
CA GLU A 143 -8.63 -4.63 15.76
C GLU A 143 -9.47 -3.56 15.06
N ASP A 144 -9.15 -3.28 13.79
CA ASP A 144 -9.74 -2.24 12.94
C ASP A 144 -9.45 -0.79 13.30
N LYS A 145 -8.66 -0.51 14.33
CA LYS A 145 -8.29 0.85 14.74
C LYS A 145 -6.84 1.17 14.37
N ARG A 146 -6.58 2.43 14.00
CA ARG A 146 -5.22 2.95 13.84
C ARG A 146 -4.53 3.02 15.20
N GLU A 147 -3.32 2.48 15.27
CA GLU A 147 -2.55 2.33 16.51
C GLU A 147 -1.05 2.47 16.20
N GLY A 148 -0.26 3.00 17.13
CA GLY A 148 1.19 3.12 16.97
C GLY A 148 1.59 4.19 15.95
N ILE A 149 2.72 4.01 15.26
CA ILE A 149 3.22 4.99 14.29
C ILE A 149 2.42 4.90 12.99
N GLY A 150 2.00 6.05 12.47
CA GLY A 150 1.30 6.14 11.18
C GLY A 150 1.33 7.54 10.57
N LEU A 151 1.19 7.57 9.24
CA LEU A 151 1.06 8.74 8.39
C LEU A 151 -0.39 8.84 7.94
N PHE A 152 -1.03 10.00 8.13
CA PHE A 152 -2.36 10.30 7.63
C PHE A 152 -2.33 11.55 6.75
N LEU A 153 -2.66 11.39 5.48
CA LEU A 153 -2.90 12.47 4.55
C LEU A 153 -4.40 12.82 4.60
N PHE A 154 -4.71 14.05 4.96
CA PHE A 154 -6.07 14.57 4.98
C PHE A 154 -6.51 14.94 3.56
N LYS A 155 -7.82 14.89 3.30
CA LYS A 155 -8.42 15.32 2.03
C LYS A 155 -8.05 16.74 1.57
N ASN A 156 -7.67 17.60 2.51
CA ASN A 156 -7.26 18.98 2.24
C ASN A 156 -5.76 19.12 1.90
N GLY A 157 -5.04 18.01 1.77
CA GLY A 157 -3.60 17.96 1.50
C GLY A 157 -2.72 18.04 2.74
N ASN A 158 -3.23 18.44 3.91
CA ASN A 158 -2.43 18.41 5.13
C ASN A 158 -2.01 16.98 5.46
N ARG A 159 -0.90 16.82 6.18
CA ARG A 159 -0.36 15.51 6.54
C ARG A 159 -0.04 15.45 8.02
N TYR A 160 -0.42 14.39 8.70
CA TYR A 160 0.02 14.10 10.07
C TYR A 160 0.92 12.87 10.06
N GLU A 161 2.06 12.94 10.73
CA GLU A 161 2.96 11.82 10.96
C GLU A 161 3.20 11.71 12.46
N GLY A 162 2.88 10.59 13.07
CA GLY A 162 3.10 10.44 14.49
C GLY A 162 2.43 9.22 15.09
N ASN A 163 2.29 9.26 16.41
CA ASN A 163 1.67 8.18 17.16
C ASN A 163 0.13 8.30 17.14
N TRP A 164 -0.50 7.13 17.11
CA TRP A 164 -1.93 6.88 17.11
C TRP A 164 -2.30 5.95 18.27
N LEU A 165 -3.46 6.16 18.86
CA LEU A 165 -4.04 5.32 19.89
C LEU A 165 -5.55 5.31 19.70
N ASN A 166 -6.14 4.14 19.45
CA ASN A 166 -7.58 3.97 19.25
C ASN A 166 -8.17 4.96 18.23
N ASP A 167 -7.58 5.03 17.02
CA ASP A 167 -7.98 5.94 15.94
C ASP A 167 -7.77 7.44 16.19
N LYS A 168 -7.13 7.82 17.29
CA LYS A 168 -6.84 9.23 17.61
C LYS A 168 -5.35 9.51 17.61
N LYS A 169 -4.97 10.72 17.23
CA LYS A 169 -3.58 11.20 17.37
C LYS A 169 -3.24 11.23 18.86
N ASN A 170 -2.13 10.60 19.25
CA ASN A 170 -1.76 10.48 20.65
C ASN A 170 -0.25 10.29 20.80
N GLY A 171 0.42 11.13 21.59
CA GLY A 171 1.87 11.15 21.75
C GLY A 171 2.55 12.16 20.82
N LYS A 172 3.84 11.98 20.57
CA LYS A 172 4.62 12.85 19.69
C LYS A 172 4.19 12.72 18.22
N GLY A 173 4.19 13.82 17.49
CA GLY A 173 3.85 13.87 16.07
C GLY A 173 4.27 15.16 15.37
N MET A 174 4.00 15.20 14.07
CA MET A 174 4.28 16.31 13.17
C MET A 174 3.07 16.51 12.26
N LEU A 175 2.51 17.72 12.25
CA LEU A 175 1.42 18.11 11.37
C LEU A 175 1.94 19.11 10.33
N TYR A 176 1.88 18.73 9.07
CA TYR A 176 2.30 19.52 7.93
C TYR A 176 1.08 20.25 7.35
N PHE A 177 1.15 21.57 7.37
CA PHE A 177 0.21 22.46 6.70
C PHE A 177 0.73 22.79 5.30
N LEU A 178 0.51 21.88 4.35
CA LEU A 178 1.11 22.00 3.00
C LEU A 178 0.70 23.28 2.28
N ASN A 179 -0.54 23.74 2.49
CA ASN A 179 -1.06 24.95 1.84
C ASN A 179 -0.29 26.21 2.27
N VAL A 180 0.17 26.28 3.51
CA VAL A 180 0.91 27.44 4.05
C VAL A 180 2.42 27.21 4.00
N GLY A 181 2.84 25.94 3.93
CA GLY A 181 4.25 25.55 4.03
C GLY A 181 4.77 25.62 5.46
N GLN A 182 3.95 25.22 6.44
CA GLN A 182 4.32 25.20 7.86
C GLN A 182 4.28 23.79 8.42
N ILE A 183 5.10 23.53 9.43
CA ILE A 183 5.12 22.28 10.18
C ILE A 183 4.91 22.58 11.67
N MET A 184 4.03 21.81 12.30
CA MET A 184 3.76 21.86 13.73
C MET A 184 4.23 20.56 14.36
N ILE A 185 5.27 20.67 15.19
CA ILE A 185 5.84 19.54 15.92
C ILE A 185 5.34 19.63 17.36
N GLY A 186 4.73 18.56 17.87
CA GLY A 186 4.06 18.65 19.17
C GLY A 186 3.80 17.33 19.87
N PHE A 187 2.96 17.41 20.89
CA PHE A 187 2.42 16.29 21.64
C PHE A 187 0.89 16.33 21.60
N TRP A 188 0.28 15.23 21.17
CA TRP A 188 -1.17 15.07 21.07
C TRP A 188 -1.70 14.18 22.19
N ASN A 189 -2.92 14.47 22.65
CA ASN A 189 -3.67 13.65 23.59
C ASN A 189 -5.10 13.53 23.05
N HIS A 190 -5.47 12.35 22.55
CA HIS A 190 -6.78 12.07 21.95
C HIS A 190 -7.24 13.16 20.94
N ASP A 191 -6.43 13.38 19.90
CA ASP A 191 -6.60 14.41 18.85
C ASP A 191 -6.37 15.87 19.26
N VAL A 192 -6.28 16.17 20.55
CA VAL A 192 -6.00 17.52 21.05
C VAL A 192 -4.50 17.75 21.14
N CYS A 193 -4.00 18.80 20.49
CA CYS A 193 -2.59 19.19 20.59
C CYS A 193 -2.35 19.88 21.95
N ALA A 194 -1.61 19.23 22.85
CA ALA A 194 -1.34 19.73 24.20
C ALA A 194 -0.21 20.76 24.22
N SER A 195 0.86 20.51 23.47
CA SER A 195 1.99 21.44 23.31
C SER A 195 2.57 21.29 21.91
N SER A 196 2.99 22.39 21.30
CA SER A 196 3.61 22.36 19.97
C SER A 196 4.50 23.56 19.69
N THR A 197 5.43 23.36 18.77
CA THR A 197 6.23 24.41 18.14
C THR A 197 5.89 24.41 16.65
N ILE A 198 5.55 25.58 16.12
CA ILE A 198 5.31 25.77 14.68
C ILE A 198 6.54 26.42 14.06
N THR A 199 7.03 25.85 12.97
CA THR A 199 8.12 26.40 12.16
C THR A 199 7.73 26.35 10.69
N ASP A 200 8.38 27.18 9.87
CA ASP A 200 8.23 27.06 8.42
C ASP A 200 8.88 25.77 7.92
N LEU A 201 8.33 25.18 6.86
CA LEU A 201 8.91 24.02 6.21
C LEU A 201 10.20 24.45 5.48
N PRO A 202 11.37 23.91 5.85
CA PRO A 202 12.66 24.36 5.28
C PRO A 202 12.78 24.06 3.78
N TYR A 203 12.02 23.06 3.29
CA TYR A 203 11.95 22.70 1.89
C TYR A 203 10.48 22.67 1.47
N ARG A 204 10.03 23.66 0.68
CA ARG A 204 8.73 23.55 0.00
C ARG A 204 8.89 22.46 -1.07
N GLN A 205 8.47 21.23 -0.75
CA GLN A 205 8.45 20.15 -1.72
C GLN A 205 7.50 20.51 -2.87
N ALA A 206 8.04 20.43 -4.08
CA ALA A 206 7.44 20.72 -5.39
C ALA A 206 7.35 22.21 -5.78
N ALA A 207 8.37 22.66 -6.52
CA ALA A 207 8.15 23.71 -7.50
C ALA A 207 7.15 23.18 -8.54
N MET A 208 6.06 23.92 -8.77
CA MET A 208 5.04 23.57 -9.77
C MET A 208 5.56 23.58 -11.22
N ALA A 209 6.78 24.09 -11.43
CA ALA A 209 7.52 24.08 -12.68
C ALA A 209 9.03 23.89 -12.39
N PRO A 210 9.81 23.30 -13.30
CA PRO A 210 11.26 23.23 -13.15
C PRO A 210 11.85 24.63 -13.00
N THR A 211 12.96 24.74 -12.25
CA THR A 211 13.68 26.01 -12.14
C THR A 211 14.12 26.49 -13.52
N LEU A 212 13.98 27.80 -13.80
CA LEU A 212 14.48 28.43 -15.06
C LEU A 212 15.97 28.13 -15.31
N TYR A 213 16.70 27.80 -14.25
CA TYR A 213 18.07 27.35 -14.27
C TYR A 213 18.09 25.85 -13.98
N PRO A 214 18.23 24.97 -14.99
CA PRO A 214 18.41 23.56 -14.76
C PRO A 214 19.74 23.32 -14.04
N ILE A 215 19.76 22.37 -13.11
CA ILE A 215 21.01 21.94 -12.46
C ILE A 215 21.93 21.42 -13.59
N PRO A 216 23.16 21.97 -13.73
CA PRO A 216 24.06 21.55 -14.79
C PRO A 216 24.39 20.07 -14.63
N LYS A 217 24.35 19.32 -15.74
CA LYS A 217 24.69 17.90 -15.74
C LYS A 217 26.16 17.74 -15.33
N ASN A 218 26.39 17.05 -14.22
CA ASN A 218 27.74 16.66 -13.82
C ASN A 218 28.30 15.71 -14.88
N THR A 219 29.24 16.21 -15.67
CA THR A 219 30.05 15.41 -16.58
C THR A 219 31.46 15.37 -16.00
N LEU A 220 32.11 14.20 -16.05
CA LEU A 220 33.52 14.11 -15.72
C LEU A 220 34.27 14.94 -16.76
N VAL A 221 34.80 16.08 -16.32
CA VAL A 221 35.57 16.97 -17.19
C VAL A 221 36.88 16.27 -17.46
N THR A 222 37.08 15.81 -18.71
CA THR A 222 38.36 15.27 -19.16
C THR A 222 39.40 16.38 -19.20
N LEU A 223 40.69 16.04 -19.02
CA LEU A 223 41.80 16.99 -19.02
C LEU A 223 41.80 17.90 -20.26
N GLU A 224 41.41 17.37 -21.42
CA GLU A 224 41.30 18.12 -22.67
C GLU A 224 40.27 19.27 -22.61
N ILE A 225 39.13 19.05 -21.94
CA ILE A 225 38.09 20.07 -21.78
C ILE A 225 38.54 21.13 -20.78
N MET A 226 39.28 20.75 -19.73
CA MET A 226 39.88 21.72 -18.80
C MET A 226 40.89 22.63 -19.51
N CYS A 227 41.77 22.09 -20.36
CA CYS A 227 42.74 22.87 -21.12
C CYS A 227 42.07 23.85 -22.09
N LYS A 228 41.03 23.43 -22.83
CA LYS A 228 40.28 24.33 -23.71
C LYS A 228 39.57 25.46 -22.97
N ASN A 229 39.02 25.18 -21.80
CA ASN A 229 38.37 26.21 -20.98
C ASN A 229 39.40 27.19 -20.40
N ALA A 230 40.59 26.72 -20.02
CA ALA A 230 41.69 27.59 -19.59
C ALA A 230 42.18 28.51 -20.72
N GLU A 231 42.27 28.01 -21.96
CA GLU A 231 42.60 28.82 -23.15
C GLU A 231 41.54 29.87 -23.49
N LEU A 232 40.26 29.59 -23.22
CA LEU A 232 39.18 30.56 -23.42
C LEU A 232 39.19 31.64 -22.35
N VAL A 233 39.50 31.28 -21.10
CA VAL A 233 39.65 32.23 -19.99
C VAL A 233 40.86 33.14 -20.23
N SER A 234 42.01 32.60 -20.65
CA SER A 234 43.21 33.42 -20.95
C SER A 234 43.00 34.37 -22.14
N LYS A 235 42.22 33.96 -23.16
CA LYS A 235 41.80 34.86 -24.25
C LYS A 235 40.86 35.96 -23.79
N SER A 236 40.01 35.70 -22.79
CA SER A 236 39.11 36.71 -22.23
C SER A 236 39.84 37.71 -21.32
N GLU A 237 40.86 37.28 -20.58
CA GLU A 237 41.71 38.16 -19.76
C GLU A 237 42.59 39.08 -20.62
N GLY A 238 43.10 38.59 -21.77
CA GLY A 238 43.78 39.46 -22.74
C GLY A 238 42.91 40.59 -23.29
N SER A 239 41.59 40.42 -23.35
CA SER A 239 40.66 41.49 -23.76
C SER A 239 40.47 42.55 -22.66
N LEU A 240 40.59 42.17 -21.39
CA LEU A 240 40.49 43.08 -20.24
C LEU A 240 41.75 43.95 -20.08
N GLU A 241 42.94 43.41 -20.33
CA GLU A 241 44.17 44.22 -20.38
C GLU A 241 44.14 45.23 -21.54
N THR A 242 43.60 44.83 -22.70
CA THR A 242 43.43 45.71 -23.87
C THR A 242 42.42 46.84 -23.58
N LEU A 243 41.35 46.55 -22.83
CA LEU A 243 40.37 47.54 -22.37
C LEU A 243 40.95 48.51 -21.32
N MET A 244 41.80 48.04 -20.40
CA MET A 244 42.49 48.92 -19.44
C MET A 244 43.54 49.82 -20.11
N MET A 245 44.25 49.35 -21.15
CA MET A 245 45.18 50.20 -21.91
C MET A 245 44.48 51.32 -22.70
N HIS A 246 43.28 51.07 -23.24
CA HIS A 246 42.49 52.12 -23.90
C HIS A 246 41.96 53.18 -22.93
N TYR A 247 41.61 52.79 -21.70
CA TYR A 247 41.15 53.74 -20.68
C TYR A 247 42.24 54.73 -20.27
N ASN A 248 43.48 54.25 -20.06
CA ASN A 248 44.61 55.10 -19.67
C ASN A 248 45.12 56.02 -20.80
N ARG A 249 44.88 55.67 -22.08
CA ARG A 249 45.23 56.53 -23.22
C ARG A 249 44.31 57.76 -23.32
N SER A 250 43.02 57.60 -22.99
CA SER A 250 42.05 58.71 -22.98
C SER A 250 42.31 59.76 -21.88
N LEU A 251 42.96 59.38 -20.77
CA LEU A 251 43.32 60.28 -19.67
C LEU A 251 44.59 61.10 -19.93
N ALA A 252 45.41 60.70 -20.91
CA ALA A 252 46.61 61.44 -21.31
C ALA A 252 46.32 62.54 -22.34
N GLU A 253 45.24 62.39 -23.12
CA GLU A 253 44.83 63.34 -24.16
C GLU A 253 43.92 64.49 -23.63
N SER A 254 43.52 64.45 -22.35
CA SER A 254 42.71 65.52 -21.71
C SER A 254 43.49 66.55 -20.89
N LYS A 255 44.83 66.61 -21.03
CA LYS A 255 45.70 67.59 -20.33
C LYS A 255 46.39 68.61 -21.23
N TYR A 256 46.02 68.69 -22.50
CA TYR A 256 46.40 69.78 -23.41
C TYR A 256 45.16 70.33 -24.11
N PHE A 257 44.16 70.75 -23.35
CA PHE A 257 43.21 71.81 -23.67
C PHE A 257 42.65 72.38 -22.36
#